data_AF-A0A0Q4PBM2-F1
#
_entry.id   AF-A0A0Q4PBM2-F1
#
_cell.length_a   1.000
_cell.length_b   1.000
_cell.length_c   1.000
_cell.angle_alpha   90.00
_cell.angle_beta   90.00
_cell.angle_gamma   90.00
#
_symmetry.space_group_name_H-M   'P 1'
#
loop_
_entity.id
_entity.type
_entity.pdbx_description
1 polymer ?
#
loop_
_entity_poly.entity_id
_entity_poly.type
_entity_poly.pdbx_seq_one_letter_code
_entity_poly.pdbx_strand_id
1 'polypeptide(L)'
;MRLSQALALMPFLFAAPAMAQEAQCFQNDQFLVIAQDRTDSAGMEILARAPARGKIKCEYVERETDFVINPLGQAGWPDGQPLWFEGLAGKYLVLTRSTGPDGNIVIMDLAEHQTVVDEAADDEIIVSDDAVTYWMRGEPGTADNCPQFEDFTSNGLGAVIAEEQVFDIASGEVKSTGEKRCSATQ
;
A
#
# COMPACT_ATOMS: atom_id res chain seq x y z
N MET A 1 74.36 -5.10 4.22
CA MET A 1 73.30 -5.75 3.41
C MET A 1 72.08 -5.95 4.29
N ARG A 2 71.01 -5.16 4.10
CA ARG A 2 69.72 -5.37 4.76
C ARG A 2 68.66 -5.46 3.67
N LEU A 3 67.99 -6.61 3.59
CA LEU A 3 66.87 -6.88 2.67
C LEU A 3 65.64 -6.09 3.13
N SER A 4 65.05 -5.31 2.22
CA SER A 4 63.70 -4.76 2.39
C SER A 4 62.67 -5.78 1.91
N GLN A 5 61.80 -6.23 2.80
CA GLN A 5 60.58 -6.96 2.45
C GLN A 5 59.45 -5.95 2.22
N ALA A 6 58.84 -5.97 1.03
CA ALA A 6 57.65 -5.21 0.70
C ALA A 6 56.42 -5.98 1.21
N LEU A 7 55.65 -5.35 2.10
CA LEU A 7 54.42 -5.88 2.67
C LEU A 7 53.25 -5.51 1.73
N ALA A 8 52.61 -6.51 1.13
CA ALA A 8 51.41 -6.33 0.32
C ALA A 8 50.18 -6.13 1.23
N LEU A 9 49.52 -4.98 1.12
CA LEU A 9 48.24 -4.71 1.77
C LEU A 9 47.11 -5.35 0.94
N MET A 10 46.48 -6.39 1.47
CA MET A 10 45.19 -6.90 0.99
C MET A 10 44.06 -6.00 1.53
N PRO A 11 43.16 -5.49 0.67
CA PRO A 11 41.97 -4.79 1.12
C PRO A 11 40.98 -5.79 1.73
N PHE A 12 40.65 -5.60 3.00
CA PHE A 12 39.52 -6.26 3.65
C PHE A 12 38.23 -5.66 3.08
N LEU A 13 37.49 -6.45 2.29
CA LEU A 13 36.10 -6.18 1.96
C LEU A 13 35.27 -6.41 3.22
N PHE A 14 34.89 -5.34 3.90
CA PHE A 14 33.86 -5.39 4.94
C PHE A 14 32.51 -5.60 4.25
N ALA A 15 31.96 -6.81 4.34
CA ALA A 15 30.55 -7.04 4.07
C ALA A 15 29.75 -6.30 5.14
N ALA A 16 29.07 -5.22 4.76
CA ALA A 16 28.10 -4.57 5.62
C ALA A 16 26.98 -5.58 5.94
N PRO A 17 26.49 -5.66 7.18
CA PRO A 17 25.31 -6.45 7.47
C PRO A 17 24.15 -5.91 6.63
N ALA A 18 23.51 -6.80 5.86
CA ALA A 18 22.23 -6.49 5.24
C ALA A 18 21.24 -6.25 6.38
N MET A 19 20.80 -5.00 6.54
CA MET A 19 19.72 -4.65 7.44
C MET A 19 18.46 -5.29 6.84
N ALA A 20 18.10 -6.48 7.32
CA ALA A 20 16.82 -7.08 6.97
C ALA A 20 15.73 -6.11 7.45
N GLN A 21 14.91 -5.62 6.54
CA GLN A 21 13.82 -4.71 6.85
C GLN A 21 12.85 -5.45 7.78
N GLU A 22 12.55 -4.87 8.94
CA GLU A 22 11.72 -5.54 9.94
C GLU A 22 10.28 -5.64 9.45
N ALA A 23 9.70 -6.84 9.53
CA ALA A 23 8.29 -7.05 9.24
C ALA A 23 7.40 -6.28 10.22
N GLN A 24 6.29 -5.77 9.71
CA GLN A 24 5.24 -5.10 10.45
C GLN A 24 4.04 -6.02 10.56
N CYS A 25 3.40 -6.06 11.74
CA CYS A 25 2.28 -6.94 12.01
C CYS A 25 1.07 -6.15 12.52
N PHE A 26 -0.07 -6.42 11.91
CA PHE A 26 -1.34 -5.77 12.21
C PHE A 26 -2.36 -6.87 12.51
N GLN A 27 -3.04 -6.78 13.65
CA GLN A 27 -3.97 -7.82 14.07
C GLN A 27 -5.23 -7.23 14.67
N ASN A 28 -6.35 -7.88 14.37
CA ASN A 28 -7.62 -7.74 15.07
C ASN A 28 -8.16 -9.14 15.44
N ASP A 29 -9.43 -9.22 15.85
CA ASP A 29 -10.06 -10.48 16.28
C ASP A 29 -10.29 -11.48 15.14
N GLN A 30 -10.17 -11.05 13.88
CA GLN A 30 -10.46 -11.86 12.69
C GLN A 30 -9.22 -12.24 11.88
N PHE A 31 -8.20 -11.39 11.82
CA PHE A 31 -7.02 -11.60 10.98
C PHE A 31 -5.73 -11.09 11.61
N LEU A 32 -4.62 -11.73 11.24
CA LEU A 32 -3.26 -11.23 11.36
C LEU A 32 -2.72 -10.95 9.96
N VAL A 33 -2.31 -9.71 9.72
CA VAL A 33 -1.62 -9.27 8.51
C VAL A 33 -0.15 -9.03 8.85
N ILE A 34 0.74 -9.55 8.01
CA ILE A 34 2.18 -9.34 8.11
C ILE A 34 2.62 -8.70 6.80
N ALA A 35 3.25 -7.53 6.89
CA ALA A 35 3.75 -6.77 5.76
C ALA A 35 5.24 -6.46 5.95
N GLN A 36 6.03 -6.57 4.90
CA GLN A 36 7.41 -6.10 4.90
C GLN A 36 7.75 -5.44 3.58
N ASP A 37 8.64 -4.47 3.60
CA ASP A 37 9.12 -3.86 2.36
C ASP A 37 9.89 -4.90 1.53
N ARG A 38 9.70 -4.88 0.22
CA ARG A 38 10.46 -5.71 -0.71
C ARG A 38 11.92 -5.24 -0.74
N THR A 39 12.84 -6.19 -0.76
CA THR A 39 14.29 -5.89 -0.77
C THR A 39 14.77 -5.32 -2.10
N ASP A 40 14.22 -5.80 -3.21
CA ASP A 40 14.77 -5.55 -4.55
C ASP A 40 13.79 -4.84 -5.50
N SER A 41 12.64 -4.37 -4.99
CA SER A 41 11.64 -3.65 -5.78
C SER A 41 10.75 -2.77 -4.89
N ALA A 42 9.96 -1.88 -5.50
CA ALA A 42 9.01 -1.06 -4.76
C ALA A 42 7.83 -1.89 -4.22
N GLY A 43 7.29 -1.45 -3.08
CA GLY A 43 6.11 -2.02 -2.43
C GLY A 43 6.46 -3.04 -1.36
N MET A 44 5.41 -3.69 -0.87
CA MET A 44 5.48 -4.63 0.22
C MET A 44 5.19 -6.07 -0.23
N GLU A 45 5.76 -7.02 0.48
CA GLU A 45 5.26 -8.38 0.56
C GLU A 45 4.24 -8.42 1.70
N ILE A 46 3.03 -8.89 1.41
CA ILE A 46 1.93 -8.88 2.38
C ILE A 46 1.29 -10.27 2.40
N LEU A 47 1.08 -10.79 3.60
CA LEU A 47 0.29 -12.00 3.81
C LEU A 47 -0.75 -11.76 4.90
N ALA A 48 -1.86 -12.46 4.78
CA ALA A 48 -2.90 -12.53 5.80
C ALA A 48 -3.07 -13.98 6.26
N ARG A 49 -3.39 -14.15 7.53
CA ARG A 49 -3.68 -15.46 8.13
C ARG A 49 -4.64 -15.33 9.31
N ALA A 50 -5.06 -16.48 9.82
CA ALA A 50 -5.85 -16.56 11.04
C ALA A 50 -5.20 -15.78 12.20
N PRO A 51 -6.01 -15.16 13.08
CA PRO A 51 -5.51 -14.29 14.13
C PRO A 51 -4.74 -15.13 15.14
N ALA A 52 -3.59 -14.61 15.58
CA ALA A 52 -2.76 -15.31 16.54
C ALA A 52 -3.28 -15.11 17.97
N ARG A 53 -3.22 -16.19 18.75
CA ARG A 53 -3.55 -16.16 20.17
C ARG A 53 -2.27 -15.92 20.99
N GLY A 54 -2.15 -14.74 21.58
CA GLY A 54 -1.03 -14.39 22.46
C GLY A 54 0.12 -13.69 21.74
N LYS A 55 1.36 -13.90 22.21
CA LYS A 55 2.54 -13.24 21.65
C LYS A 55 2.84 -13.76 20.24
N ILE A 56 2.99 -12.83 19.32
CA ILE A 56 3.30 -13.10 17.91
C ILE A 56 4.77 -12.80 17.68
N LYS A 57 5.48 -13.70 17.01
CA LYS A 57 6.76 -13.37 16.41
C LYS A 57 6.46 -12.67 15.08
N CYS A 58 6.71 -11.37 15.01
CA CYS A 58 6.46 -10.62 13.78
C CYS A 58 7.57 -10.92 12.77
N GLU A 59 7.31 -11.87 11.88
CA GLU A 59 8.22 -12.28 10.82
C GLU A 59 7.43 -12.64 9.57
N TYR A 60 7.90 -12.19 8.41
CA TYR A 60 7.35 -12.61 7.13
C TYR A 60 7.89 -14.00 6.80
N VAL A 61 7.09 -15.01 7.11
CA VAL A 61 7.37 -16.41 6.79
C VAL A 61 6.08 -17.01 6.28
N GLU A 62 6.03 -17.30 4.98
CA GLU A 62 4.88 -17.92 4.33
C GLU A 62 4.64 -19.34 4.84
N ARG A 63 3.37 -19.71 4.93
CA ARG A 63 2.86 -21.01 5.33
C ARG A 63 1.80 -21.44 4.34
N GLU A 64 1.57 -22.75 4.24
CA GLU A 64 0.59 -23.31 3.31
C GLU A 64 -0.85 -22.78 3.50
N THR A 65 -1.19 -22.35 4.72
CA THR A 65 -2.53 -21.83 5.06
C THR A 65 -2.66 -20.33 4.92
N ASP A 66 -1.59 -19.63 4.53
CA ASP A 66 -1.62 -18.18 4.42
C ASP A 66 -2.27 -17.74 3.11
N PHE A 67 -2.96 -16.62 3.17
CA PHE A 67 -3.35 -15.88 1.99
C PHE A 67 -2.24 -14.89 1.66
N VAL A 68 -1.40 -15.24 0.70
CA VAL A 68 -0.36 -14.34 0.20
C VAL A 68 -0.99 -13.32 -0.75
N ILE A 69 -0.92 -12.06 -0.37
CA ILE A 69 -1.42 -10.92 -1.14
C ILE A 69 -0.27 -10.48 -2.05
N ASN A 70 -0.18 -11.12 -3.22
CA ASN A 70 0.89 -10.85 -4.17
C ASN A 70 0.32 -10.23 -5.47
N PRO A 71 0.76 -9.01 -5.84
CA PRO A 71 0.41 -8.41 -7.12
C PRO A 71 1.09 -9.09 -8.33
N LEU A 72 2.01 -10.05 -8.10
CA LEU A 72 2.68 -10.83 -9.14
C LEU A 72 2.19 -12.28 -9.12
N GLY A 73 1.31 -12.64 -10.06
CA GLY A 73 1.03 -14.04 -10.40
C GLY A 73 -0.33 -14.60 -9.99
N GLN A 74 -1.24 -13.82 -9.41
CA GLN A 74 -2.66 -14.21 -9.33
C GLN A 74 -3.43 -13.73 -10.56
N ALA A 75 -4.13 -14.65 -11.21
CA ALA A 75 -5.01 -14.34 -12.34
C ALA A 75 -6.10 -13.36 -11.90
N GLY A 76 -6.12 -12.15 -12.47
CA GLY A 76 -7.10 -11.10 -12.14
C GLY A 76 -6.51 -9.81 -11.58
N TRP A 77 -5.20 -9.77 -11.26
CA TRP A 77 -4.51 -8.53 -10.87
C TRP A 77 -3.75 -7.93 -12.06
N PRO A 78 -3.87 -6.62 -12.34
CA PRO A 78 -3.06 -5.97 -13.35
C PRO A 78 -1.58 -6.06 -12.92
N ASP A 79 -0.75 -6.61 -13.81
CA ASP A 79 0.63 -7.01 -13.53
C ASP A 79 1.42 -5.98 -12.70
N GLY A 80 1.83 -6.38 -11.49
CA GLY A 80 3.10 -5.97 -10.91
C GLY A 80 3.21 -4.57 -10.33
N GLN A 81 2.12 -3.84 -10.09
CA GLN A 81 2.22 -2.59 -9.33
C GLN A 81 2.49 -2.85 -7.84
N PRO A 82 3.28 -1.98 -7.18
CA PRO A 82 3.58 -2.09 -5.75
C PRO A 82 2.30 -1.96 -4.93
N LEU A 83 2.17 -2.78 -3.88
CA LEU A 83 1.15 -2.60 -2.85
C LEU A 83 1.78 -2.04 -1.58
N TRP A 84 1.05 -1.17 -0.91
CA TRP A 84 1.43 -0.58 0.37
C TRP A 84 0.29 -0.79 1.37
N PHE A 85 0.63 -1.11 2.61
CA PHE A 85 -0.35 -1.31 3.67
C PHE A 85 -0.86 0.03 4.19
N GLU A 86 -2.18 0.21 4.23
CA GLU A 86 -2.82 1.40 4.82
C GLU A 86 -3.56 1.08 6.13
N GLY A 87 -4.18 -0.11 6.22
CA GLY A 87 -4.91 -0.48 7.43
C GLY A 87 -5.61 -1.84 7.36
N LEU A 88 -6.05 -2.29 8.53
CA LEU A 88 -6.81 -3.53 8.71
C LEU A 88 -8.04 -3.24 9.59
N ALA A 89 -9.24 -3.43 9.04
CA ALA A 89 -10.51 -3.19 9.72
C ALA A 89 -11.45 -4.37 9.52
N GLY A 90 -11.80 -5.08 10.61
CA GLY A 90 -12.54 -6.34 10.53
C GLY A 90 -11.87 -7.34 9.56
N LYS A 91 -12.62 -7.77 8.54
CA LYS A 91 -12.15 -8.68 7.49
C LYS A 91 -11.53 -7.96 6.29
N TYR A 92 -11.47 -6.64 6.32
CA TYR A 92 -11.03 -5.84 5.19
C TYR A 92 -9.60 -5.35 5.37
N LEU A 93 -8.78 -5.65 4.38
CA LEU A 93 -7.43 -5.12 4.24
C LEU A 93 -7.46 -3.94 3.26
N VAL A 94 -6.95 -2.80 3.71
CA VAL A 94 -6.86 -1.57 2.93
C VAL A 94 -5.42 -1.38 2.50
N LEU A 95 -5.24 -1.20 1.20
CA LEU A 95 -3.95 -1.03 0.55
C LEU A 95 -4.00 0.17 -0.39
N THR A 96 -2.84 0.71 -0.74
CA THR A 96 -2.66 1.50 -1.95
C THR A 96 -1.86 0.73 -2.98
N ARG A 97 -2.21 0.91 -4.26
CA ARG A 97 -1.50 0.34 -5.40
C ARG A 97 -0.91 1.47 -6.24
N SER A 98 0.40 1.67 -6.17
CA SER A 98 1.08 2.77 -6.86
C SER A 98 2.59 2.66 -6.93
N THR A 99 3.19 3.20 -7.99
CA THR A 99 4.64 3.51 -8.11
C THR A 99 4.95 5.00 -7.94
N GLY A 100 3.93 5.83 -7.69
CA GLY A 100 4.03 7.28 -7.66
C GLY A 100 2.95 7.93 -6.79
N PRO A 101 2.78 9.26 -6.89
CA PRO A 101 1.79 10.00 -6.10
C PRO A 101 0.35 9.67 -6.52
N ASP A 102 0.16 9.26 -7.78
CA ASP A 102 -1.14 8.87 -8.30
C ASP A 102 -1.31 7.36 -8.21
N GLY A 103 -2.12 6.93 -7.23
CA GLY A 103 -2.41 5.53 -6.97
C GLY A 103 -3.89 5.15 -7.06
N ASN A 104 -4.12 3.86 -6.84
CA ASN A 104 -5.43 3.34 -6.52
C ASN A 104 -5.52 2.99 -5.03
N ILE A 105 -6.67 3.23 -4.42
CA ILE A 105 -7.04 2.52 -3.20
C ILE A 105 -7.48 1.11 -3.59
N VAL A 106 -7.09 0.12 -2.78
CA VAL A 106 -7.50 -1.26 -2.95
C VAL A 106 -8.01 -1.79 -1.60
N ILE A 107 -9.27 -2.24 -1.58
CA ILE A 107 -9.88 -2.85 -0.39
C ILE A 107 -10.16 -4.31 -0.73
N MET A 108 -9.63 -5.22 0.10
CA MET A 108 -9.78 -6.66 -0.06
C MET A 108 -10.57 -7.24 1.09
N ASP A 109 -11.58 -8.06 0.76
CA ASP A 109 -12.20 -8.98 1.71
C ASP A 109 -11.28 -10.19 1.92
N LEU A 110 -10.65 -10.27 3.10
CA LEU A 110 -9.74 -11.35 3.47
C LEU A 110 -10.47 -12.67 3.78
N ALA A 111 -11.77 -12.66 4.04
CA ALA A 111 -12.53 -13.89 4.26
C ALA A 111 -12.87 -14.57 2.94
N GLU A 112 -13.19 -13.78 1.91
CA GLU A 112 -13.54 -14.26 0.57
C GLU A 112 -12.36 -14.26 -0.41
N HIS A 113 -11.19 -13.77 0.02
CA HIS A 113 -9.99 -13.57 -0.80
C HIS A 113 -10.27 -12.75 -2.07
N GLN A 114 -11.11 -11.73 -1.96
CA GLN A 114 -11.61 -10.97 -3.09
C GLN A 114 -11.33 -9.47 -2.93
N THR A 115 -10.87 -8.83 -4.01
CA THR A 115 -10.85 -7.37 -4.10
C THR A 115 -12.27 -6.84 -4.28
N VAL A 116 -12.70 -5.97 -3.37
CA VAL A 116 -14.04 -5.35 -3.39
C VAL A 116 -14.02 -3.90 -3.85
N VAL A 117 -12.88 -3.21 -3.68
CA VAL A 117 -12.63 -1.86 -4.23
C VAL A 117 -11.27 -1.85 -4.89
N ASP A 118 -11.17 -1.30 -6.09
CA ASP A 118 -9.93 -0.96 -6.78
C ASP A 118 -10.18 0.25 -7.68
N GLU A 119 -9.92 1.45 -7.15
CA GLU A 119 -10.33 2.71 -7.75
C GLU A 119 -9.22 3.76 -7.63
N ALA A 120 -9.11 4.65 -8.61
CA ALA A 120 -8.19 5.77 -8.52
C ALA A 120 -8.62 6.68 -7.36
N ALA A 121 -7.71 6.95 -6.43
CA ALA A 121 -8.00 7.76 -5.25
C ALA A 121 -6.81 8.68 -4.93
N ASP A 122 -7.08 9.74 -4.17
CA ASP A 122 -6.02 10.49 -3.49
C ASP A 122 -5.36 9.60 -2.41
N ASP A 123 -4.17 10.00 -1.96
CA ASP A 123 -3.41 9.32 -0.91
C ASP A 123 -3.98 9.54 0.51
N GLU A 124 -4.93 10.47 0.66
CA GLU A 124 -5.65 10.70 1.90
C GLU A 124 -6.70 9.59 2.14
N ILE A 125 -6.29 8.58 2.91
CA ILE A 125 -7.12 7.44 3.30
C ILE A 125 -7.22 7.39 4.82
N ILE A 126 -8.45 7.29 5.34
CA ILE A 126 -8.71 7.17 6.77
C ILE A 126 -9.34 5.80 7.02
N VAL A 127 -8.63 4.93 7.74
CA VAL A 127 -9.12 3.61 8.15
C VAL A 127 -9.54 3.65 9.62
N SER A 128 -10.77 3.24 9.89
CA SER A 128 -11.34 3.07 11.23
C SER A 128 -12.01 1.70 11.37
N ASP A 129 -12.46 1.35 12.57
CA ASP A 129 -13.13 0.06 12.81
C ASP A 129 -14.46 -0.08 12.07
N ASP A 130 -15.14 1.05 11.81
CA ASP A 130 -16.48 1.06 11.22
C ASP A 130 -16.47 1.41 9.72
N ALA A 131 -15.46 2.15 9.26
CA ALA A 131 -15.41 2.66 7.89
C ALA A 131 -13.99 2.93 7.36
N VAL A 132 -13.86 2.91 6.03
CA VAL A 132 -12.73 3.49 5.29
C VAL A 132 -13.24 4.70 4.51
N THR A 133 -12.67 5.88 4.75
CA THR A 133 -12.99 7.11 4.03
C THR A 133 -11.84 7.46 3.09
N TYR A 134 -12.15 7.77 1.84
CA TYR A 134 -11.16 8.13 0.82
C TYR A 134 -11.76 9.07 -0.22
N TRP A 135 -10.90 9.79 -0.94
CA TRP A 135 -11.31 10.67 -2.04
C TRP A 135 -11.11 9.96 -3.37
N MET A 136 -12.20 9.48 -3.98
CA MET A 136 -12.16 8.84 -5.29
C MET A 136 -11.98 9.91 -6.38
N ARG A 137 -10.98 9.72 -7.23
CA ARG A 137 -10.72 10.63 -8.37
C ARG A 137 -11.67 10.32 -9.52
N GLY A 138 -12.43 11.33 -9.93
CA GLY A 138 -13.48 11.21 -10.93
C GLY A 138 -13.17 11.95 -12.22
N GLU A 139 -14.05 12.88 -12.58
CA GLU A 139 -13.96 13.61 -13.85
C GLU A 139 -12.78 14.58 -13.91
N PRO A 140 -12.30 14.96 -15.11
CA PRO A 140 -11.28 15.99 -15.26
C PRO A 140 -11.72 17.32 -14.63
N GLY A 141 -10.78 17.94 -13.91
CA GLY A 141 -10.89 19.32 -13.47
C GLY A 141 -10.63 20.25 -14.65
N THR A 142 -11.41 21.31 -14.73
CA THR A 142 -11.36 22.36 -15.76
C THR A 142 -11.49 23.71 -15.08
N ALA A 143 -11.25 24.81 -15.82
CA ALA A 143 -11.48 26.15 -15.30
C ALA A 143 -12.93 26.39 -14.84
N ASP A 144 -13.90 25.61 -15.36
CA ASP A 144 -15.32 25.78 -15.06
C ASP A 144 -15.77 25.04 -13.80
N ASN A 145 -15.22 23.85 -13.53
CA ASN A 145 -15.62 22.99 -12.41
C ASN A 145 -14.56 22.89 -11.29
N CYS A 146 -13.34 23.38 -11.51
CA CYS A 146 -12.27 23.34 -10.52
C CYS A 146 -11.63 24.72 -10.28
N PRO A 147 -11.93 25.39 -9.15
CA PRO A 147 -11.35 26.70 -8.82
C PRO A 147 -9.81 26.75 -8.79
N GLN A 148 -9.16 25.63 -8.46
CA GLN A 148 -7.69 25.52 -8.40
C GLN A 148 -7.04 25.09 -9.72
N PHE A 149 -7.81 25.00 -10.82
CA PHE A 149 -7.32 24.50 -12.10
C PHE A 149 -6.12 25.29 -12.63
N GLU A 150 -6.17 26.63 -12.59
CA GLU A 150 -5.07 27.48 -13.06
C GLU A 150 -3.82 27.31 -12.20
N ASP A 151 -3.99 27.22 -10.87
CA ASP A 151 -2.87 26.99 -9.95
C ASP A 151 -2.22 25.62 -10.19
N PHE A 152 -2.99 24.55 -10.34
CA PHE A 152 -2.43 23.22 -10.60
C PHE A 152 -1.70 23.16 -11.94
N THR A 153 -2.33 23.64 -13.01
CA THR A 153 -1.76 23.55 -14.37
C THR A 153 -0.56 24.47 -14.57
N SER A 154 -0.53 25.66 -13.94
CA SER A 154 0.64 26.55 -13.97
C SER A 154 1.86 25.96 -13.26
N ASN A 155 1.65 25.04 -12.31
CA ASN A 155 2.69 24.26 -11.65
C ASN A 155 3.00 22.93 -12.37
N GLY A 156 2.43 22.68 -13.55
CA GLY A 156 2.69 21.49 -14.35
C GLY A 156 1.94 20.24 -13.90
N LEU A 157 0.91 20.39 -13.07
CA LEU A 157 0.06 19.31 -12.58
C LEU A 157 -1.24 19.19 -13.40
N GLY A 158 -1.85 18.01 -13.38
CA GLY A 158 -3.23 17.81 -13.78
C GLY A 158 -4.21 18.21 -12.69
N ALA A 159 -5.50 18.24 -13.03
CA ALA A 159 -6.59 18.50 -12.11
C ALA A 159 -7.73 17.51 -12.35
N VAL A 160 -8.33 17.01 -11.27
CA VAL A 160 -9.53 16.18 -11.28
C VAL A 160 -10.52 16.68 -10.23
N ILE A 161 -11.79 16.31 -10.39
CA ILE A 161 -12.78 16.42 -9.32
C ILE A 161 -12.79 15.10 -8.56
N ALA A 162 -12.36 15.15 -7.31
CA ALA A 162 -12.45 14.02 -6.40
C ALA A 162 -13.75 14.10 -5.59
N GLU A 163 -14.33 12.94 -5.31
CA GLU A 163 -15.56 12.78 -4.54
C GLU A 163 -15.32 11.86 -3.36
N GLU A 164 -15.71 12.29 -2.16
CA GLU A 164 -15.49 11.50 -0.95
C GLU A 164 -16.40 10.26 -0.94
N GLN A 165 -15.77 9.12 -0.70
CA GLN A 165 -16.40 7.82 -0.56
C GLN A 165 -16.20 7.30 0.85
N VAL A 166 -17.19 6.54 1.32
CA VAL A 166 -17.16 5.82 2.59
C VAL A 166 -17.48 4.36 2.30
N PHE A 167 -16.50 3.49 2.55
CA PHE A 167 -16.69 2.05 2.58
C PHE A 167 -17.07 1.62 4.00
N ASP A 168 -18.26 1.04 4.15
CA ASP A 168 -18.78 0.59 5.44
C ASP A 168 -18.28 -0.84 5.75
N ILE A 169 -17.59 -1.02 6.88
CA ILE A 169 -16.94 -2.29 7.26
C ILE A 169 -17.98 -3.37 7.58
N ALA A 170 -19.17 -3.01 8.03
CA ALA A 170 -20.19 -3.99 8.41
C ALA A 170 -20.89 -4.61 7.20
N SER A 171 -21.22 -3.79 6.20
CA SER A 171 -21.95 -4.19 4.99
C SER A 171 -21.04 -4.53 3.81
N GLY A 172 -19.83 -3.98 3.77
CA GLY A 172 -18.92 -4.09 2.62
C GLY A 172 -19.36 -3.24 1.42
N GLU A 173 -20.20 -2.23 1.64
CA GLU A 173 -20.72 -1.35 0.59
C GLU A 173 -19.99 0.00 0.57
N VAL A 174 -19.72 0.51 -0.63
CA VAL A 174 -19.24 1.89 -0.85
C VAL A 174 -20.43 2.82 -1.01
N LYS A 175 -20.37 3.98 -0.35
CA LYS A 175 -21.32 5.08 -0.54
C LYS A 175 -20.58 6.38 -0.76
N SER A 176 -21.04 7.15 -1.74
CA SER A 176 -20.63 8.54 -1.89
C SER A 176 -21.28 9.40 -0.80
N THR A 177 -20.51 10.35 -0.26
CA THR A 177 -21.05 11.40 0.63
C THR A 177 -21.62 12.58 -0.16
N GLY A 178 -21.29 12.70 -1.46
CA GLY A 178 -21.63 13.81 -2.33
C GLY A 178 -20.69 15.01 -2.20
N GLU A 179 -19.75 15.00 -1.25
CA GLU A 179 -18.75 16.04 -1.09
C GLU A 179 -17.70 15.94 -2.21
N LYS A 180 -17.37 17.09 -2.81
CA LYS A 180 -16.47 17.19 -3.96
C LYS A 180 -15.37 18.21 -3.73
N ARG A 181 -14.17 17.92 -4.24
CA ARG A 181 -13.03 18.84 -4.21
C ARG A 181 -12.20 18.76 -5.49
N CYS A 182 -11.49 19.84 -5.79
CA CYS A 182 -10.37 19.77 -6.73
C CYS A 182 -9.24 18.94 -6.11
N SER A 183 -8.72 17.99 -6.86
CA SER A 183 -7.47 17.30 -6.54
C SER A 183 -6.46 17.47 -7.67
N ALA A 184 -5.18 17.56 -7.30
CA ALA A 184 -4.07 17.67 -8.25
C ALA A 184 -3.57 16.26 -8.61
N THR A 185 -3.13 16.07 -9.84
CA THR A 185 -2.60 14.80 -10.36
C THR A 185 -1.28 15.00 -11.10
N GLN A 186 -0.50 13.94 -11.31
CA GLN A 186 0.82 13.96 -11.97
C GLN A 186 0.89 13.09 -13.23
#